data_AF-A0A3Q8C5H6-F1
#
_entry.id   AF-A0A3Q8C5H6-F1
#
_cell.length_a   1.000
_cell.length_b   1.000
_cell.length_c   1.000
_cell.angle_alpha   90.00
_cell.angle_beta   90.00
_cell.angle_gamma   90.00
#
_symmetry.space_group_name_H-M   'P 1'
#
loop_
_entity.id
_entity.type
_entity.pdbx_description
1 polymer ?
#
loop_
_entity_poly.entity_id
_entity_poly.type
_entity_poly.pdbx_seq_one_letter_code
_entity_poly.pdbx_strand_id
1 'polypeptide(L)'
;MNAIIDKYSTHSKNLGKSDQQPTLDLNLEHSKYSSLNEQLAEASLQLRQMRGEELDGLSVEKLQQMEKNLEAGLQRVLCTKDRQFMQQISELQQKGTQLAEENMRLINQMPQVPTAGVLVAADTENLLTEDGQSSESVMTALHSGSSQDNDDGSDISLKLGLP
;
A
#
# COMPACT_ATOMS: atom_id res chain seq x y z
N MET A 1 39.89 55.27 42.16
CA MET A 1 40.36 53.88 41.93
C MET A 1 39.59 52.88 42.80
N ASN A 2 39.48 53.11 44.12
CA ASN A 2 38.75 52.22 45.04
C ASN A 2 37.26 52.04 44.69
N ALA A 3 36.56 53.08 44.27
CA ALA A 3 35.15 52.98 43.85
C ALA A 3 34.91 52.04 42.64
N ILE A 4 35.92 51.88 41.76
CA ILE A 4 35.84 50.97 40.62
C ILE A 4 36.07 49.53 41.08
N ILE A 5 37.00 49.34 42.03
CA ILE A 5 37.29 48.04 42.65
C ILE A 5 36.08 47.56 43.48
N ASP A 6 35.43 48.46 44.22
CA ASP A 6 34.24 48.16 45.01
C ASP A 6 33.03 47.82 44.14
N LYS A 7 32.84 48.54 43.01
CA LYS A 7 31.84 48.17 41.99
C LYS A 7 32.12 46.78 41.40
N TYR A 8 33.37 46.47 41.07
CA TYR A 8 33.70 45.18 40.47
C TYR A 8 33.55 44.03 41.48
N SER A 9 33.92 44.26 42.75
CA SER A 9 33.73 43.31 43.86
C SER A 9 32.25 43.06 44.17
N THR A 10 31.41 44.10 44.13
CA THR A 10 29.96 43.95 44.30
C THR A 10 29.30 43.23 43.13
N HIS A 11 29.67 43.52 41.88
CA HIS A 11 29.16 42.78 40.73
C HIS A 11 29.66 41.32 40.68
N SER A 12 30.92 41.05 41.01
CA SER A 12 31.49 39.70 41.08
C SER A 12 30.80 38.83 42.14
N LYS A 13 30.52 39.38 43.33
CA LYS A 13 29.81 38.65 44.41
C LYS A 13 28.33 38.42 44.12
N ASN A 14 27.74 39.19 43.21
CA ASN A 14 26.34 39.03 42.78
C ASN A 14 26.18 38.23 41.47
N LEU A 15 27.27 37.97 40.73
CA LEU A 15 27.24 37.16 39.50
C LEU A 15 26.75 35.73 39.77
N GLY A 16 27.06 35.17 40.95
CA GLY A 16 26.55 33.87 41.39
C GLY A 16 25.08 33.84 41.83
N LYS A 17 24.37 34.99 41.82
CA LYS A 17 22.95 35.09 42.18
C LYS A 17 22.04 35.55 41.05
N SER A 18 22.61 35.96 39.91
CA SER A 18 21.85 36.40 38.72
C SER A 18 21.58 35.28 37.70
N ASP A 19 22.02 34.05 37.96
CA ASP A 19 21.74 32.88 37.10
C ASP A 19 20.35 32.26 37.34
N GLN A 20 19.49 32.93 38.10
CA GLN A 20 18.12 32.47 38.35
C GLN A 20 17.11 33.08 37.36
N GLN A 21 17.30 32.78 36.07
CA GLN A 21 16.26 32.37 35.11
C GLN A 21 16.91 32.02 33.76
N PRO A 22 16.65 30.85 33.14
CA PRO A 22 15.37 30.15 33.10
C PRO A 22 15.51 28.64 33.41
N THR A 23 16.05 28.27 34.57
CA THR A 23 16.06 26.86 34.99
C THR A 23 14.65 26.27 35.03
N LEU A 24 13.64 27.07 35.40
CA LEU A 24 12.23 26.65 35.33
C LEU A 24 11.76 26.35 33.91
N ASP A 25 12.17 27.13 32.90
CA ASP A 25 11.76 26.93 31.52
C ASP A 25 12.46 25.71 30.90
N LEU A 26 13.77 25.56 31.14
CA LEU A 26 14.50 24.35 30.74
C LEU A 26 13.98 23.09 31.45
N ASN A 27 13.68 23.14 32.75
CA ASN A 27 13.10 21.99 33.47
C ASN A 27 11.69 21.67 32.94
N LEU A 28 10.91 22.69 32.59
CA LEU A 28 9.59 22.51 31.97
C LEU A 28 9.70 21.90 30.57
N GLU A 29 10.64 22.35 29.74
CA GLU A 29 10.92 21.77 28.43
C GLU A 29 11.42 20.33 28.53
N HIS A 30 12.34 20.04 29.45
CA HIS A 30 12.80 18.67 29.71
C HIS A 30 11.66 17.77 30.19
N SER A 31 10.78 18.27 31.05
CA SER A 31 9.57 17.55 31.50
C SER A 31 8.62 17.26 30.34
N LYS A 32 8.34 18.26 29.48
CA LYS A 32 7.52 18.09 28.28
C LYS A 32 8.13 17.07 27.32
N TYR A 33 9.44 17.17 27.06
CA TYR A 33 10.14 16.23 26.19
C TYR A 33 10.09 14.80 26.75
N SER A 34 10.31 14.63 28.05
CA SER A 34 10.20 13.33 28.71
C SER A 34 8.80 12.74 28.57
N SER A 35 7.77 13.53 28.82
CA SER A 35 6.37 13.09 28.66
C SER A 35 6.03 12.72 27.22
N LEU A 36 6.51 13.50 26.24
CA LEU A 36 6.30 13.20 24.83
C LEU A 36 7.01 11.91 24.41
N ASN A 37 8.23 11.70 24.92
CA ASN A 37 8.99 10.48 24.67
C ASN A 37 8.31 9.24 25.29
N GLU A 38 7.72 9.38 26.47
CA GLU A 38 6.92 8.32 27.11
C GLU A 38 5.68 7.99 26.29
N GLN A 39 4.93 8.99 25.83
CA GLN A 39 3.77 8.79 24.94
C GLN A 39 4.17 8.12 23.61
N LEU A 40 5.32 8.49 23.05
CA LEU A 40 5.84 7.85 21.84
C LEU A 40 6.19 6.38 22.07
N ALA A 41 6.85 6.07 23.20
CA ALA A 41 7.18 4.71 23.57
C ALA A 41 5.91 3.88 23.81
N GLU A 42 4.91 4.44 24.50
CA GLU A 42 3.62 3.79 24.73
C GLU A 42 2.88 3.53 23.41
N ALA A 43 2.75 4.53 22.54
CA ALA A 43 2.10 4.38 21.25
C ALA A 43 2.82 3.35 20.36
N SER A 44 4.16 3.31 20.41
CA SER A 44 4.96 2.33 19.68
C SER A 44 4.72 0.91 20.19
N LEU A 45 4.67 0.72 21.52
CA LEU A 45 4.33 -0.56 22.14
C LEU A 45 2.90 -0.99 21.76
N GLN A 46 1.93 -0.08 21.85
CA GLN A 46 0.54 -0.34 21.46
C GLN A 46 0.43 -0.76 19.99
N LEU A 47 1.20 -0.16 19.09
CA LEU A 47 1.24 -0.55 17.68
C LEU A 47 1.79 -1.97 17.49
N ARG A 48 2.85 -2.35 18.21
CA ARG A 48 3.41 -3.71 18.18
C ARG A 48 2.41 -4.73 18.75
N GLN A 49 1.76 -4.41 19.86
CA GLN A 49 0.69 -5.23 20.44
C GLN A 49 -0.48 -5.44 19.48
N MET A 50 -0.93 -4.39 18.79
CA MET A 50 -1.97 -4.50 17.75
C MET A 50 -1.53 -5.34 16.55
N ARG A 51 -0.23 -5.56 16.33
CA ARG A 51 0.31 -6.48 15.32
C ARG A 51 0.46 -7.91 15.83
N GLY A 52 0.19 -8.16 17.11
CA GLY A 52 0.36 -9.48 17.74
C GLY A 52 1.76 -9.71 18.33
N GLU A 53 2.55 -8.66 18.50
CA GLU A 53 3.89 -8.70 19.10
C GLU A 53 3.83 -8.26 20.58
N GLU A 54 4.77 -8.70 21.44
CA GLU A 54 4.88 -8.24 22.84
C GLU A 54 3.55 -8.32 23.65
N LEU A 55 2.85 -9.46 23.52
CA LEU A 55 1.57 -9.71 24.18
C LEU A 55 1.71 -10.25 25.62
N ASP A 56 2.91 -10.69 26.00
CA ASP A 56 3.18 -11.24 27.32
C ASP A 56 2.85 -10.23 28.42
N GLY A 57 2.18 -10.69 29.48
CA GLY A 57 1.78 -9.84 30.61
C GLY A 57 0.49 -9.03 30.39
N LEU A 58 -0.14 -9.10 29.21
CA LEU A 58 -1.49 -8.57 29.02
C LEU A 58 -2.55 -9.46 29.66
N SER A 59 -3.57 -8.84 30.26
CA SER A 59 -4.74 -9.57 30.75
C SER A 59 -5.63 -10.03 29.60
N VAL A 60 -6.43 -11.06 29.84
CA VAL A 60 -7.41 -11.59 28.87
C VAL A 60 -8.38 -10.49 28.43
N GLU A 61 -8.84 -9.65 29.35
CA GLU A 61 -9.75 -8.54 29.06
C GLU A 61 -9.12 -7.52 28.11
N LYS A 62 -7.82 -7.22 28.30
CA LYS A 62 -7.11 -6.27 27.43
C LYS A 62 -6.90 -6.85 26.03
N LEU A 63 -6.60 -8.15 25.93
CA LEU A 63 -6.49 -8.86 24.65
C LEU A 63 -7.84 -8.86 23.91
N GLN A 64 -8.93 -9.23 24.59
CA GLN A 64 -10.28 -9.22 24.01
C GLN A 64 -10.71 -7.82 23.53
N GLN A 65 -10.40 -6.78 24.31
CA GLN A 65 -10.70 -5.41 23.90
C GLN A 65 -9.90 -5.00 22.65
N MET A 66 -8.65 -5.44 22.53
CA MET A 66 -7.82 -5.20 21.36
C MET A 66 -8.34 -5.93 20.13
N GLU A 67 -8.70 -7.22 20.27
CA GLU A 67 -9.33 -8.01 19.20
C GLU A 67 -10.59 -7.34 18.68
N LYS A 68 -11.49 -6.90 19.57
CA LYS A 68 -12.71 -6.18 19.19
C LYS A 68 -12.43 -4.89 18.42
N ASN A 69 -11.39 -4.15 18.82
CA ASN A 69 -11.00 -2.92 18.14
C ASN A 69 -10.44 -3.20 16.74
N LEU A 70 -9.60 -4.24 16.61
CA LEU A 70 -9.02 -4.69 15.35
C LEU A 70 -10.10 -5.20 14.40
N GLU A 71 -11.03 -6.02 14.89
CA GLU A 71 -12.17 -6.54 14.11
C GLU A 71 -13.04 -5.39 13.58
N ALA A 72 -13.41 -4.44 14.44
CA ALA A 72 -14.18 -3.27 14.02
C ALA A 72 -13.40 -2.41 13.00
N GLY A 73 -12.07 -2.27 13.17
CA GLY A 73 -11.20 -1.59 12.23
C GLY A 73 -11.15 -2.27 10.87
N LEU A 74 -10.96 -3.59 10.87
CA LEU A 74 -10.94 -4.42 9.67
C LEU A 74 -12.26 -4.34 8.92
N GLN A 75 -13.39 -4.45 9.62
CA GLN A 75 -14.71 -4.33 9.00
C GLN A 75 -14.88 -2.98 8.29
N ARG A 76 -14.44 -1.86 8.90
CA ARG A 76 -14.49 -0.54 8.24
C ARG A 76 -13.64 -0.49 6.96
N VAL A 77 -12.44 -1.09 7.00
CA VAL A 77 -11.54 -1.16 5.84
C VAL A 77 -12.16 -1.98 4.71
N LEU A 78 -12.70 -3.16 5.02
CA LEU A 78 -13.37 -4.03 4.05
C LEU A 78 -14.56 -3.32 3.42
N CYS A 79 -15.49 -2.79 4.22
CA CYS A 79 -16.66 -2.07 3.68
C CYS A 79 -16.26 -0.89 2.78
N THR A 80 -15.19 -0.18 3.12
CA THR A 80 -14.69 0.94 2.31
C THR A 80 -14.13 0.44 0.97
N LYS A 81 -13.32 -0.61 1.00
CA LYS A 81 -12.74 -1.23 -0.20
C LYS A 81 -13.82 -1.82 -1.10
N ASP A 82 -14.75 -2.58 -0.54
CA ASP A 82 -15.84 -3.20 -1.28
C ASP A 82 -16.69 -2.15 -2.00
N ARG A 83 -17.02 -1.05 -1.31
CA ARG A 83 -17.74 0.07 -1.92
C ARG A 83 -16.95 0.68 -3.09
N GLN A 84 -15.65 0.90 -2.94
CA GLN A 84 -14.80 1.45 -3.99
C GLN A 84 -14.72 0.50 -5.20
N PHE A 85 -14.53 -0.79 -4.96
CA PHE A 85 -14.48 -1.79 -6.03
C PHE A 85 -15.81 -1.91 -6.76
N MET A 86 -16.93 -1.98 -6.04
CA MET A 86 -18.26 -2.06 -6.64
C MET A 86 -18.58 -0.81 -7.47
N GLN A 87 -18.14 0.37 -7.02
CA GLN A 87 -18.27 1.60 -7.80
C GLN A 87 -17.47 1.51 -9.11
N GLN A 88 -16.19 1.14 -9.05
CA GLN A 88 -15.33 1.01 -10.23
C GLN A 88 -15.85 -0.04 -11.22
N ILE A 89 -16.34 -1.18 -10.72
CA ILE A 89 -16.95 -2.23 -11.54
C ILE A 89 -18.17 -1.66 -12.29
N SER A 90 -19.06 -0.96 -11.57
CA SER A 90 -20.27 -0.38 -12.16
C SER A 90 -19.93 0.67 -13.23
N GLU A 91 -18.96 1.54 -12.96
CA GLU A 91 -18.48 2.55 -13.91
C GLU A 91 -17.89 1.91 -15.18
N LEU A 92 -17.12 0.83 -15.04
CA LEU A 92 -16.55 0.10 -16.18
C LEU A 92 -17.63 -0.63 -16.99
N GLN A 93 -18.60 -1.26 -16.32
CA GLN A 93 -19.73 -1.91 -16.98
C GLN A 93 -20.54 -0.90 -17.80
N GLN A 94 -20.85 0.27 -17.25
CA GLN A 94 -21.55 1.34 -17.96
C GLN A 94 -20.76 1.86 -19.18
N LYS A 95 -19.45 2.03 -19.04
CA LYS A 95 -18.59 2.40 -20.19
C LYS A 95 -18.58 1.30 -21.25
N GLY A 96 -18.55 0.03 -20.84
CA GLY A 96 -18.61 -1.12 -21.73
C GLY A 96 -19.92 -1.15 -22.53
N THR A 97 -21.06 -0.91 -21.89
CA THR A 97 -22.37 -0.87 -22.58
C THR A 97 -22.44 0.30 -23.56
N GLN A 98 -22.03 1.50 -23.14
CA GLN A 98 -22.01 2.68 -24.02
C GLN A 98 -21.12 2.46 -25.25
N LEU A 99 -19.94 1.85 -25.06
CA LEU A 99 -19.02 1.56 -26.16
C LEU A 99 -19.61 0.53 -27.13
N ALA A 100 -20.27 -0.50 -26.61
CA ALA A 100 -20.94 -1.51 -27.43
C ALA A 100 -22.09 -0.92 -28.26
N GLU A 101 -22.92 -0.07 -27.65
CA GLU A 101 -24.01 0.65 -28.32
C GLU A 101 -23.48 1.57 -29.43
N GLU A 102 -22.44 2.35 -29.13
CA GLU A 102 -21.79 3.24 -30.10
C GLU A 102 -21.14 2.47 -31.25
N ASN A 103 -20.48 1.35 -30.97
CA ASN A 103 -19.89 0.48 -31.99
C ASN A 103 -20.97 -0.08 -32.94
N MET A 104 -22.07 -0.60 -32.39
CA MET A 104 -23.20 -1.06 -33.20
C MET A 104 -23.80 0.07 -34.05
N ARG A 105 -23.91 1.27 -33.50
CA ARG A 105 -24.40 2.45 -34.22
C ARG A 105 -23.48 2.83 -35.38
N LEU A 106 -22.16 2.70 -35.24
CA LEU A 106 -21.19 2.98 -36.28
C LEU A 106 -21.19 1.90 -37.37
N ILE A 107 -21.25 0.61 -37.00
CA ILE A 107 -21.39 -0.51 -37.94
C ILE A 107 -22.62 -0.29 -38.83
N ASN A 108 -23.75 0.11 -38.25
CA ASN A 108 -24.98 0.37 -38.99
C ASN A 108 -24.93 1.61 -39.90
N GLN A 109 -24.06 2.57 -39.60
CA GLN A 109 -23.89 3.81 -40.39
C GLN A 109 -22.80 3.71 -41.44
N MET A 110 -21.90 2.73 -41.35
CA MET A 110 -20.97 2.44 -42.44
C MET A 110 -21.78 1.96 -43.65
N PRO A 111 -21.71 2.64 -44.81
CA PRO A 111 -22.12 2.03 -46.05
C PRO A 111 -21.30 0.75 -46.19
N GLN A 112 -21.94 -0.39 -46.47
CA GLN A 112 -21.21 -1.63 -46.74
C GLN A 112 -20.19 -1.36 -47.85
N VAL A 113 -18.93 -1.14 -47.47
CA VAL A 113 -17.82 -1.26 -48.42
C VAL A 113 -17.86 -2.74 -48.77
N PRO A 114 -18.07 -3.11 -50.04
CA PRO A 114 -18.07 -4.52 -50.40
C PRO A 114 -16.72 -5.08 -50.00
N THR A 115 -16.70 -5.93 -48.98
CA THR A 115 -15.56 -6.79 -48.70
C THR A 115 -15.41 -7.66 -49.93
N ALA A 116 -14.50 -7.26 -50.81
CA ALA A 116 -14.10 -8.05 -51.96
C ALA A 116 -13.50 -9.36 -51.41
N GLY A 117 -14.28 -10.42 -51.50
CA GLY A 117 -13.86 -11.79 -51.21
C GLY A 117 -14.42 -12.37 -49.91
N VAL A 118 -15.72 -12.70 -49.89
CA VAL A 118 -16.18 -14.09 -49.75
C VAL A 118 -17.58 -14.17 -50.38
N LEU A 119 -17.61 -14.53 -51.66
CA LEU A 119 -18.79 -15.09 -52.34
C LEU A 119 -18.52 -16.58 -52.54
N VAL A 120 -18.89 -17.43 -51.59
CA VAL A 120 -19.15 -18.87 -51.82
C VAL A 120 -20.06 -19.31 -50.66
N ALA A 121 -21.38 -19.27 -50.80
CA ALA A 121 -22.29 -20.22 -51.45
C ALA A 121 -23.18 -20.83 -50.37
N ALA A 122 -24.47 -20.51 -50.45
CA ALA A 122 -25.51 -21.29 -49.81
C ALA A 122 -25.61 -22.66 -50.50
N ASP A 123 -25.81 -23.69 -49.69
CA ASP A 123 -26.35 -25.01 -50.04
C ASP A 123 -25.73 -25.74 -51.23
N THR A 124 -24.74 -26.59 -50.97
CA THR A 124 -24.62 -27.85 -51.71
C THR A 124 -23.95 -28.91 -50.83
N GLU A 125 -24.71 -29.94 -50.51
CA GLU A 125 -24.19 -31.15 -49.89
C GLU A 125 -23.23 -31.88 -50.82
N ASN A 126 -22.34 -32.69 -50.23
CA ASN A 126 -21.49 -33.72 -50.86
C ASN A 126 -20.11 -33.25 -51.37
N LEU A 127 -19.04 -33.56 -50.62
CA LEU A 127 -18.03 -34.57 -50.97
C LEU A 127 -16.74 -34.38 -50.14
N LEU A 128 -16.30 -35.47 -49.51
CA LEU A 128 -15.00 -35.68 -48.88
C LEU A 128 -13.83 -35.38 -49.82
N THR A 129 -12.76 -34.76 -49.29
CA THR A 129 -11.32 -35.13 -49.40
C THR A 129 -10.50 -34.00 -48.76
N GLU A 130 -9.95 -34.20 -47.56
CA GLU A 130 -8.57 -34.68 -47.28
C GLU A 130 -7.50 -33.59 -47.47
N ASP A 131 -6.76 -33.37 -46.38
CA ASP A 131 -5.40 -32.86 -46.24
C ASP A 131 -5.00 -31.47 -46.78
N GLY A 132 -4.52 -30.63 -45.86
CA GLY A 132 -3.87 -29.37 -46.20
C GLY A 132 -3.39 -28.60 -44.97
N GLN A 133 -2.41 -29.18 -44.29
CA GLN A 133 -1.63 -28.71 -43.16
C GLN A 133 -1.65 -27.21 -42.78
N SER A 134 -1.81 -27.04 -41.47
CA SER A 134 -1.53 -25.89 -40.62
C SER A 134 -0.11 -25.29 -40.77
N SER A 135 -0.01 -23.99 -40.41
CA SER A 135 1.18 -23.14 -40.14
C SER A 135 1.64 -22.29 -41.33
N GLU A 136 1.82 -20.97 -41.21
CA GLU A 136 2.97 -20.34 -40.53
C GLU A 136 2.66 -18.89 -40.10
N SER A 137 2.88 -18.59 -38.81
CA SER A 137 2.86 -17.25 -38.24
C SER A 137 4.26 -16.62 -38.33
N VAL A 138 4.36 -15.41 -38.89
CA VAL A 138 5.62 -14.64 -38.90
C VAL A 138 5.64 -13.69 -37.70
N MET A 139 6.24 -14.13 -36.59
CA MET A 139 6.69 -13.20 -35.53
C MET A 139 8.13 -12.79 -35.82
N THR A 140 8.34 -11.55 -36.24
CA THR A 140 9.66 -10.93 -36.24
C THR A 140 10.08 -10.59 -34.81
N ALA A 141 11.19 -11.21 -34.40
CA ALA A 141 11.88 -11.03 -33.14
C ALA A 141 12.32 -9.58 -32.89
N LEU A 142 12.16 -9.11 -31.65
CA LEU A 142 13.01 -8.11 -31.04
C LEU A 142 13.47 -8.62 -29.68
N HIS A 143 14.75 -8.36 -29.42
CA HIS A 143 15.62 -9.20 -28.61
C HIS A 143 15.54 -8.89 -27.12
N SER A 144 15.59 -9.96 -26.33
CA SER A 144 15.80 -9.96 -24.89
C SER A 144 17.19 -9.45 -24.53
N GLY A 145 17.24 -8.57 -23.54
CA GLY A 145 18.44 -8.24 -22.78
C GLY A 145 18.10 -8.27 -21.29
N SER A 146 17.84 -9.46 -20.74
CA SER A 146 17.77 -9.68 -19.29
C SER A 146 19.09 -10.28 -18.83
N SER A 147 19.92 -9.47 -18.17
CA SER A 147 21.00 -9.97 -17.33
C SER A 147 20.46 -10.03 -15.91
N GLN A 148 20.09 -11.23 -15.46
CA GLN A 148 19.67 -11.49 -14.08
C GLN A 148 20.48 -12.67 -13.56
N ASP A 149 21.67 -12.35 -13.06
CA ASP A 149 22.42 -13.21 -12.15
C ASP A 149 22.23 -12.61 -10.76
N ASN A 150 21.42 -13.27 -9.93
CA ASN A 150 21.58 -13.34 -8.48
C ASN A 150 20.79 -14.58 -8.02
N ASP A 151 21.53 -15.68 -8.06
CA ASP A 151 21.30 -16.90 -7.31
C ASP A 151 21.51 -16.59 -5.82
N ASP A 152 20.45 -16.63 -5.01
CA ASP A 152 20.58 -16.70 -3.55
C ASP A 152 19.45 -17.57 -2.99
N GLY A 153 19.84 -18.72 -2.47
CA GLY A 153 18.96 -19.81 -2.11
C GLY A 153 18.18 -19.57 -0.82
N SER A 154 17.04 -20.23 -0.71
CA SER A 154 16.48 -20.62 0.57
C SER A 154 15.60 -21.85 0.42
N ASP A 155 16.08 -22.95 0.99
CA ASP A 155 15.45 -24.26 1.06
C ASP A 155 14.14 -24.22 1.86
N ILE A 156 13.02 -24.56 1.22
CA ILE A 156 11.76 -24.88 1.91
C ILE A 156 11.67 -26.40 2.17
N SER A 157 12.38 -26.90 3.17
CA SER A 157 12.16 -28.26 3.66
C SER A 157 11.00 -28.30 4.65
N LEU A 158 9.88 -28.93 4.25
CA LEU A 158 8.76 -29.27 5.15
C LEU A 158 8.96 -30.69 5.69
N LYS A 159 9.18 -30.82 7.02
CA LYS A 159 9.25 -32.12 7.70
C LYS A 159 7.87 -32.51 8.21
N LEU A 160 7.18 -33.39 7.48
CA LEU A 160 5.95 -34.04 7.95
C LEU A 160 6.31 -35.08 9.01
N GLY A 161 6.03 -34.76 10.27
CA GLY A 161 6.01 -35.76 11.34
C GLY A 161 4.72 -36.56 11.27
N LEU A 162 4.84 -37.88 11.22
CA LEU A 162 3.79 -38.81 11.59
C LEU A 162 4.29 -39.63 12.80
N PRO A 163 3.38 -40.08 13.69
CA PRO A 163 3.72 -40.65 15.00
C PRO A 163 4.56 -41.92 14.94
#